data_AF-A0A7K3Z0D1-F1
#
_entry.id   AF-A0A7K3Z0D1-F1
#
_cell.length_a   1.000
_cell.length_b   1.000
_cell.length_c   1.000
_cell.angle_alpha   90.00
_cell.angle_beta   90.00
_cell.angle_gamma   90.00
#
_symmetry.space_group_name_H-M   'P 1'
#
loop_
_entity.id
_entity.type
_entity.pdbx_description
1 polymer ?
#
loop_
_entity_poly.entity_id
_entity_poly.type
_entity_poly.pdbx_seq_one_letter_code
_entity_poly.pdbx_strand_id
1 'polypeptide(L)'
;MYEIEEIIAAAGSEDAGFPDEDSEELSWFVEPGTAAEKKTDRMVFLYRECGIPAAVQEFFNVTGLSPGEKRQVVLWHGTSHFGAFIEKTVHANPRTRMIWKPDFAEDLRTAYPQWMEFFQKSRTGSSDTPALRFTPRGESGHFAVEFLGAPAQKPTGEFTLPVQPGETIDHDTLRAIFRCSDSGTVRRSPATSGLVLISDHTESAFEDKWIGKSFHFTGPGTADDPGLAHPYNKILAESKDTGLRLWLFEVFREGHFMFIGEAYLAENPYRSRQPDQERNLHDVWVFPLKLTGKKHPPLIKKELIATKEEAQKQKTKKMPLDELEFQARYSLKEGGRREVVMEVFEHDQLVAEYALRMADGTCQLCDEPAPFADRNGEPYLEIHHVVPRADGGPDEIGNVVALCPNCHRRVHILQLPDDVAKLRSIAAKRA
;
A
#
# COMPACT_ATOMS: atom_id res chain seq x y z
N MET A 1 -18.37 -30.64 38.00
CA MET A 1 -18.15 -32.04 37.55
C MET A 1 -19.41 -32.68 36.98
N TYR A 2 -20.42 -31.90 36.55
CA TYR A 2 -21.73 -32.39 36.09
C TYR A 2 -22.11 -31.91 34.68
N GLU A 3 -21.19 -31.30 33.93
CA GLU A 3 -21.48 -30.81 32.55
C GLU A 3 -20.72 -31.59 31.46
N ILE A 4 -20.00 -32.66 31.81
CA ILE A 4 -19.22 -33.46 30.86
C ILE A 4 -20.00 -34.69 30.35
N GLU A 5 -20.99 -35.18 31.11
CA GLU A 5 -21.73 -36.39 30.75
C GLU A 5 -22.83 -36.15 29.70
N GLU A 6 -23.41 -34.94 29.61
CA GLU A 6 -24.44 -34.63 28.61
C GLU A 6 -23.90 -34.55 27.17
N ILE A 7 -22.60 -34.30 26.98
CA ILE A 7 -21.98 -34.27 25.65
C ILE A 7 -21.77 -35.69 25.11
N ILE A 8 -21.60 -36.69 26.00
CA ILE A 8 -21.37 -38.09 25.61
C ILE A 8 -22.70 -38.78 25.24
N ALA A 9 -23.82 -38.37 25.82
CA ALA A 9 -25.13 -39.00 25.59
C ALA A 9 -25.79 -38.65 24.24
N ALA A 10 -25.37 -37.57 23.57
CA ALA A 10 -25.94 -37.17 22.28
C ALA A 10 -25.24 -37.80 21.05
N ALA A 11 -24.15 -38.54 21.25
CA ALA A 11 -23.40 -39.22 20.19
C ALA A 11 -23.86 -40.68 19.97
N GLY A 12 -25.19 -40.90 19.97
CA GLY A 12 -25.79 -42.19 19.68
C GLY A 12 -25.84 -42.48 18.17
N SER A 13 -24.97 -43.39 17.74
CA SER A 13 -25.09 -44.30 16.59
C SER A 13 -25.82 -43.79 15.34
N GLU A 14 -25.09 -43.18 14.42
CA GLU A 14 -25.31 -43.40 12.98
C GLU A 14 -23.97 -43.59 12.30
N ASP A 15 -23.78 -44.81 11.81
CA ASP A 15 -22.67 -45.29 10.98
C ASP A 15 -22.73 -44.55 9.63
N ALA A 16 -22.14 -43.36 9.58
CA ALA A 16 -21.88 -42.64 8.34
C ALA A 16 -20.46 -42.98 7.91
N GLY A 17 -20.33 -43.94 6.98
CA GLY A 17 -19.06 -44.29 6.35
C GLY A 17 -18.28 -43.03 5.95
N PHE A 18 -17.09 -42.90 6.52
CA PHE A 18 -16.17 -41.80 6.25
C PHE A 18 -15.38 -42.08 4.96
N PRO A 19 -15.08 -41.06 4.14
CA PRO A 19 -14.29 -41.25 2.92
C PRO A 19 -12.86 -41.71 3.25
N ASP A 20 -12.28 -42.50 2.34
CA ASP A 20 -10.97 -43.11 2.42
C ASP A 20 -9.82 -42.13 2.74
N GLU A 21 -8.83 -42.65 3.47
CA GLU A 21 -7.61 -41.98 3.99
C GLU A 21 -6.67 -41.39 2.92
N ASP A 22 -6.96 -41.58 1.63
CA ASP A 22 -6.09 -41.14 0.52
C ASP A 22 -6.54 -39.81 -0.14
N SER A 23 -7.51 -39.07 0.44
CA SER A 23 -7.92 -37.73 -0.05
C SER A 23 -7.46 -36.54 0.80
N GLU A 24 -6.68 -36.79 1.87
CA GLU A 24 -6.11 -35.78 2.77
C GLU A 24 -4.86 -35.08 2.21
N GLU A 25 -4.71 -34.97 0.89
CA GLU A 25 -3.71 -34.09 0.28
C GLU A 25 -4.09 -32.62 0.51
N LEU A 26 -3.72 -32.18 1.72
CA LEU A 26 -3.32 -30.84 2.12
C LEU A 26 -4.45 -29.81 2.28
N SER A 27 -5.40 -30.10 3.18
CA SER A 27 -6.16 -29.03 3.85
C SER A 27 -5.30 -28.20 4.80
N TRP A 28 -4.07 -28.65 5.08
CA TRP A 28 -3.05 -27.92 5.82
C TRP A 28 -1.88 -27.55 4.93
N PHE A 29 -1.41 -26.32 5.05
CA PHE A 29 -0.12 -25.86 4.53
C PHE A 29 0.73 -25.41 5.72
N VAL A 30 1.95 -25.89 5.84
CA VAL A 30 2.85 -25.51 6.95
C VAL A 30 4.09 -24.85 6.38
N GLU A 31 4.33 -23.62 6.78
CA GLU A 31 5.62 -22.94 6.62
C GLU A 31 6.48 -23.32 7.83
N PRO A 32 7.54 -24.14 7.66
CA PRO A 32 8.31 -24.66 8.77
C PRO A 32 8.77 -23.54 9.73
N GLY A 33 8.39 -23.67 11.00
CA GLY A 33 8.76 -22.73 12.08
C GLY A 33 8.06 -21.37 12.06
N THR A 34 7.20 -21.07 11.08
CA THR A 34 6.62 -19.73 10.89
C THR A 34 5.11 -19.73 11.06
N ALA A 35 4.39 -20.52 10.25
CA ALA A 35 2.95 -20.52 10.26
C ALA A 35 2.37 -21.87 9.79
N ALA A 36 1.15 -22.17 10.21
CA ALA A 36 0.37 -23.27 9.67
C ALA A 36 -0.99 -22.73 9.22
N GLU A 37 -1.40 -23.02 8.00
CA GLU A 37 -2.69 -22.63 7.43
C GLU A 37 -3.59 -23.84 7.30
N LYS A 38 -4.80 -23.74 7.86
CA LYS A 38 -5.87 -24.72 7.71
C LYS A 38 -6.95 -24.16 6.81
N LYS A 39 -7.11 -24.74 5.64
CA LYS A 39 -8.31 -24.54 4.83
C LYS A 39 -9.54 -25.04 5.59
N THR A 40 -10.53 -24.18 5.75
CA THR A 40 -11.72 -24.49 6.54
C THR A 40 -12.61 -25.50 5.82
N ASP A 41 -13.32 -26.28 6.61
CA ASP A 41 -14.23 -27.32 6.16
C ASP A 41 -15.47 -27.37 7.05
N ARG A 42 -16.32 -28.36 6.81
CA ARG A 42 -17.53 -28.60 7.59
C ARG A 42 -17.25 -28.79 9.09
N MET A 43 -16.12 -29.41 9.44
CA MET A 43 -15.75 -29.68 10.84
C MET A 43 -15.46 -28.38 11.60
N VAL A 44 -14.74 -27.46 10.95
CA VAL A 44 -14.43 -26.13 11.51
C VAL A 44 -15.70 -25.37 11.88
N PHE A 45 -16.68 -25.29 10.97
CA PHE A 45 -17.88 -24.47 11.17
C PHE A 45 -18.93 -25.11 12.05
N LEU A 46 -19.22 -26.40 11.89
CA LEU A 46 -20.35 -27.04 12.56
C LEU A 46 -19.97 -27.75 13.86
N TYR A 47 -18.72 -28.25 13.95
CA TYR A 47 -18.30 -29.13 15.05
C TYR A 47 -17.20 -28.52 15.92
N ARG A 48 -16.67 -27.35 15.53
CA ARG A 48 -15.65 -26.59 16.26
C ARG A 48 -14.34 -27.36 16.43
N GLU A 49 -14.03 -28.17 15.43
CA GLU A 49 -12.85 -29.02 15.45
C GLU A 49 -12.13 -29.02 14.10
N CYS A 50 -10.83 -29.31 14.13
CA CYS A 50 -10.05 -29.66 12.95
C CYS A 50 -9.07 -30.79 13.26
N GLY A 51 -8.90 -31.71 12.31
CA GLY A 51 -7.86 -32.74 12.40
C GLY A 51 -6.47 -32.15 12.20
N ILE A 52 -5.48 -32.66 12.94
CA ILE A 52 -4.07 -32.30 12.83
C ILE A 52 -3.28 -33.52 12.33
N PRO A 53 -2.95 -33.57 11.03
CA PRO A 53 -2.14 -34.65 10.44
C PRO A 53 -0.75 -34.72 11.08
N ALA A 54 -0.11 -35.90 11.03
CA ALA A 54 1.21 -36.14 11.62
C ALA A 54 2.26 -35.09 11.21
N ALA A 55 2.24 -34.66 9.94
CA ALA A 55 3.13 -33.63 9.40
C ALA A 55 2.98 -32.24 10.04
N VAL A 56 1.83 -31.95 10.66
CA VAL A 56 1.51 -30.66 11.29
C VAL A 56 1.71 -30.71 12.82
N GLN A 57 1.79 -31.91 13.40
CA GLN A 57 1.84 -32.07 14.87
C GLN A 57 3.07 -31.43 15.50
N GLU A 58 4.21 -31.36 14.79
CA GLU A 58 5.42 -30.70 15.27
C GLU A 58 5.21 -29.19 15.48
N PHE A 59 4.49 -28.52 14.57
CA PHE A 59 4.18 -27.10 14.67
C PHE A 59 3.42 -26.75 15.96
N PHE A 60 2.48 -27.60 16.37
CA PHE A 60 1.74 -27.43 17.62
C PHE A 60 2.43 -28.08 18.83
N ASN A 61 3.63 -28.62 18.65
CA ASN A 61 4.42 -29.34 19.65
C ASN A 61 3.73 -30.61 20.20
N VAL A 62 2.82 -31.27 19.45
CA VAL A 62 1.94 -32.35 19.94
C VAL A 62 2.28 -33.76 19.45
N THR A 63 3.44 -33.98 18.83
CA THR A 63 3.87 -35.29 18.28
C THR A 63 3.84 -36.44 19.28
N GLY A 64 4.07 -36.16 20.58
CA GLY A 64 4.11 -37.15 21.65
C GLY A 64 2.79 -37.44 22.38
N LEU A 65 1.64 -36.93 21.94
CA LEU A 65 0.36 -37.18 22.63
C LEU A 65 -0.03 -38.67 22.61
N SER A 66 -0.37 -39.19 23.79
CA SER A 66 -0.94 -40.54 23.95
C SER A 66 -2.47 -40.54 23.71
N PRO A 67 -3.09 -41.64 23.26
CA PRO A 67 -4.55 -41.72 23.13
C PRO A 67 -5.26 -41.37 24.45
N GLY A 68 -6.22 -40.44 24.39
CA GLY A 68 -6.95 -39.89 25.54
C GLY A 68 -6.27 -38.68 26.21
N GLU A 69 -5.02 -38.39 25.86
CA GLU A 69 -4.30 -37.24 26.38
C GLU A 69 -4.77 -35.94 25.71
N LYS A 70 -4.85 -34.87 26.51
CA LYS A 70 -5.25 -33.53 26.06
C LYS A 70 -4.20 -32.50 26.43
N ARG A 71 -4.02 -31.51 25.56
CA ARG A 71 -3.15 -30.36 25.78
C ARG A 71 -3.92 -29.08 25.58
N GLN A 72 -3.87 -28.21 26.58
CA GLN A 72 -4.49 -26.89 26.45
C GLN A 72 -3.64 -26.00 25.53
N VAL A 73 -4.33 -25.24 24.69
CA VAL A 73 -3.74 -24.21 23.83
C VAL A 73 -4.63 -22.97 23.88
N VAL A 74 -4.05 -21.81 23.58
CA VAL A 74 -4.76 -20.52 23.54
C VAL A 74 -4.69 -19.95 22.13
N LEU A 75 -5.85 -19.67 21.56
CA LEU A 75 -5.98 -19.06 20.24
C LEU A 75 -6.20 -17.56 20.41
N TRP A 76 -5.41 -16.74 19.75
CA TRP A 76 -5.49 -15.29 19.80
C TRP A 76 -5.99 -14.74 18.47
N HIS A 77 -7.14 -14.06 18.46
CA HIS A 77 -7.64 -13.36 17.28
C HIS A 77 -7.78 -11.88 17.60
N GLY A 78 -6.97 -11.04 16.95
CA GLY A 78 -6.83 -9.63 17.31
C GLY A 78 -6.36 -9.45 18.76
N THR A 79 -7.16 -8.78 19.60
CA THR A 79 -6.87 -8.59 21.03
C THR A 79 -7.56 -9.63 21.93
N SER A 80 -8.42 -10.48 21.36
CA SER A 80 -9.17 -11.50 22.07
C SER A 80 -8.38 -12.81 22.13
N HIS A 81 -8.63 -13.60 23.19
CA HIS A 81 -8.03 -14.91 23.37
C HIS A 81 -9.11 -15.93 23.73
N PHE A 82 -8.93 -17.15 23.23
CA PHE A 82 -9.93 -18.20 23.29
C PHE A 82 -9.28 -19.49 23.75
N GLY A 83 -9.97 -20.21 24.64
CA GLY A 83 -9.51 -21.51 25.09
C GLY A 83 -9.72 -22.56 24.00
N ALA A 84 -8.71 -23.40 23.81
CA ALA A 84 -8.80 -24.58 22.96
C ALA A 84 -7.97 -25.73 23.56
N PHE A 85 -8.14 -26.93 23.01
CA PHE A 85 -7.31 -28.06 23.37
C PHE A 85 -7.03 -28.93 22.15
N ILE A 86 -5.87 -29.56 22.16
CA ILE A 86 -5.49 -30.59 21.20
C ILE A 86 -5.53 -31.93 21.92
N GLU A 87 -6.22 -32.90 21.35
CA GLU A 87 -6.31 -34.25 21.92
C GLU A 87 -6.03 -35.32 20.88
N LYS A 88 -5.64 -36.50 21.35
CA LYS A 88 -5.57 -37.72 20.55
C LYS A 88 -6.72 -38.64 20.92
N THR A 89 -7.56 -39.03 19.96
CA THR A 89 -8.76 -39.82 20.23
C THR A 89 -8.43 -41.24 20.71
N VAL A 90 -9.38 -41.90 21.37
CA VAL A 90 -9.21 -43.25 21.96
C VAL A 90 -9.74 -44.39 21.08
N HIS A 91 -10.08 -44.10 19.83
CA HIS A 91 -10.64 -45.09 18.90
C HIS A 91 -9.58 -46.06 18.37
N ALA A 92 -10.01 -47.13 17.68
CA ALA A 92 -9.12 -48.13 17.10
C ALA A 92 -8.02 -47.52 16.21
N ASN A 93 -8.33 -46.43 15.52
CA ASN A 93 -7.37 -45.58 14.81
C ASN A 93 -7.35 -44.17 15.45
N PRO A 94 -6.46 -43.92 16.43
CA PRO A 94 -6.35 -42.63 17.11
C PRO A 94 -5.98 -41.50 16.15
N ARG A 95 -6.74 -40.41 16.18
CA ARG A 95 -6.48 -39.19 15.40
C ARG A 95 -6.22 -38.01 16.33
N THR A 96 -5.33 -37.12 15.92
CA THR A 96 -5.07 -35.87 16.64
C THR A 96 -5.99 -34.79 16.11
N ARG A 97 -6.68 -34.07 16.98
CA ARG A 97 -7.57 -32.96 16.61
C ARG A 97 -7.43 -31.79 17.56
N MET A 98 -7.64 -30.59 17.05
CA MET A 98 -7.84 -29.38 17.84
C MET A 98 -9.34 -29.11 17.98
N ILE A 99 -9.78 -28.74 19.18
CA ILE A 99 -11.15 -28.34 19.49
C ILE A 99 -11.10 -27.01 20.25
N TRP A 100 -11.93 -26.05 19.85
CA TRP A 100 -12.03 -24.74 20.50
C TRP A 100 -13.37 -24.53 21.20
N LYS A 101 -13.39 -23.55 22.10
CA LYS A 101 -14.58 -23.17 22.87
C LYS A 101 -15.63 -22.45 21.99
N PRO A 102 -16.90 -22.37 22.45
CA PRO A 102 -18.00 -21.81 21.66
C PRO A 102 -17.81 -20.35 21.24
N ASP A 103 -17.08 -19.57 22.04
CA ASP A 103 -16.74 -18.17 21.80
C ASP A 103 -15.89 -17.97 20.53
N PHE A 104 -14.87 -18.80 20.30
CA PHE A 104 -14.09 -18.74 19.05
C PHE A 104 -14.93 -19.15 17.83
N ALA A 105 -15.84 -20.10 18.02
CA ALA A 105 -16.75 -20.53 16.96
C ALA A 105 -17.75 -19.43 16.56
N GLU A 106 -18.17 -18.60 17.52
CA GLU A 106 -19.01 -17.44 17.27
C GLU A 106 -18.28 -16.37 16.45
N ASP A 107 -17.00 -16.15 16.73
CA ASP A 107 -16.12 -15.29 15.93
C ASP A 107 -16.02 -15.79 14.48
N LEU A 108 -15.80 -17.09 14.28
CA LEU A 108 -15.78 -17.72 12.95
C LEU A 108 -17.12 -17.57 12.22
N ARG A 109 -18.24 -17.78 12.93
CA ARG A 109 -19.59 -17.63 12.37
C ARG A 109 -19.87 -16.19 11.94
N THR A 110 -19.40 -15.23 12.72
CA THR A 110 -19.57 -13.80 12.43
C THR A 110 -18.67 -13.36 11.27
N ALA A 111 -17.47 -13.92 11.16
CA ALA A 111 -16.54 -13.64 10.06
C ALA A 111 -16.97 -14.29 8.74
N TYR A 112 -17.60 -15.46 8.78
CA TYR A 112 -17.92 -16.27 7.60
C TYR A 112 -19.38 -16.79 7.56
N PRO A 113 -20.40 -15.91 7.67
CA PRO A 113 -21.79 -16.34 7.80
C PRO A 113 -22.28 -17.19 6.62
N GLN A 114 -21.79 -16.90 5.40
CA GLN A 114 -22.14 -17.64 4.19
C GLN A 114 -21.65 -19.09 4.22
N TRP A 115 -20.50 -19.36 4.84
CA TRP A 115 -19.94 -20.71 4.92
C TRP A 115 -20.63 -21.54 5.99
N MET A 116 -21.07 -20.91 7.07
CA MET A 116 -21.94 -21.55 8.06
C MET A 116 -23.25 -22.01 7.41
N GLU A 117 -23.92 -21.14 6.66
CA GLU A 117 -25.16 -21.46 5.97
C GLU A 117 -24.96 -22.54 4.90
N PHE A 118 -23.87 -22.45 4.13
CA PHE A 118 -23.51 -23.45 3.12
C PHE A 118 -23.36 -24.84 3.73
N PHE A 119 -22.58 -24.99 4.79
CA PHE A 119 -22.37 -26.29 5.43
C PHE A 119 -23.60 -26.78 6.21
N GLN A 120 -24.49 -25.90 6.67
CA GLN A 120 -25.78 -26.35 7.21
C GLN A 120 -26.67 -27.00 6.13
N LYS A 121 -26.58 -26.52 4.88
CA LYS A 121 -27.43 -26.96 3.76
C LYS A 121 -26.80 -28.03 2.87
N SER A 122 -25.46 -28.14 2.85
CA SER A 122 -24.73 -29.07 1.99
C SER A 122 -23.73 -29.92 2.77
N ARG A 123 -23.56 -31.17 2.30
CA ARG A 123 -22.49 -32.08 2.73
C ARG A 123 -21.26 -32.04 1.82
N THR A 124 -21.29 -31.30 0.72
CA THR A 124 -20.18 -31.19 -0.24
C THR A 124 -19.09 -30.22 0.26
N GLY A 125 -17.83 -30.52 -0.02
CA GLY A 125 -16.72 -29.57 0.16
C GLY A 125 -16.74 -28.43 -0.87
N SER A 126 -15.89 -27.43 -0.69
CA SER A 126 -15.64 -26.37 -1.68
C SER A 126 -14.16 -25.95 -1.67
N SER A 127 -13.62 -25.63 -2.84
CA SER A 127 -12.27 -25.08 -3.00
C SER A 127 -12.17 -23.62 -2.58
N ASP A 128 -13.29 -22.91 -2.43
CA ASP A 128 -13.30 -21.47 -2.17
C ASP A 128 -13.40 -21.15 -0.68
N THR A 129 -13.35 -22.19 0.17
CA THR A 129 -13.45 -22.02 1.62
C THR A 129 -12.30 -21.14 2.15
N PRO A 130 -12.57 -20.30 3.16
CA PRO A 130 -11.57 -19.48 3.81
C PRO A 130 -10.56 -20.35 4.55
N ALA A 131 -9.48 -19.74 5.05
CA ALA A 131 -8.45 -20.44 5.80
C ALA A 131 -8.20 -19.78 7.16
N LEU A 132 -7.71 -20.57 8.11
CA LEU A 132 -7.22 -20.11 9.40
C LEU A 132 -5.70 -20.22 9.40
N ARG A 133 -5.01 -19.10 9.52
CA ARG A 133 -3.55 -19.08 9.64
C ARG A 133 -3.14 -18.98 11.10
N PHE A 134 -2.39 -19.96 11.58
CA PHE A 134 -1.87 -20.06 12.93
C PHE A 134 -0.40 -19.64 12.94
N THR A 135 -0.01 -18.79 13.89
CA THR A 135 1.38 -18.37 14.10
C THR A 135 1.76 -18.54 15.57
N PRO A 136 2.90 -19.17 15.91
CA PRO A 136 3.32 -19.33 17.30
C PRO A 136 3.55 -17.97 17.96
N ARG A 137 3.19 -17.83 19.23
CA ARG A 137 3.56 -16.67 20.05
C ARG A 137 4.74 -17.02 20.96
N GLY A 138 5.32 -16.01 21.62
CA GLY A 138 6.43 -16.20 22.55
C GLY A 138 6.10 -17.07 23.77
N GLU A 139 4.81 -17.31 24.05
CA GLU A 139 4.33 -18.20 25.11
C GLU A 139 3.99 -19.58 24.52
N SER A 140 4.53 -20.64 25.13
CA SER A 140 4.28 -22.03 24.67
C SER A 140 2.79 -22.37 24.72
N GLY A 141 2.28 -22.96 23.64
CA GLY A 141 0.86 -23.30 23.49
C GLY A 141 -0.05 -22.12 23.12
N HIS A 142 0.50 -20.93 22.87
CA HIS A 142 -0.26 -19.76 22.42
C HIS A 142 -0.04 -19.52 20.92
N PHE A 143 -1.13 -19.39 20.18
CA PHE A 143 -1.11 -19.21 18.73
C PHE A 143 -1.95 -17.99 18.34
N ALA A 144 -1.39 -17.07 17.56
CA ALA A 144 -2.20 -16.09 16.84
C ALA A 144 -2.94 -16.79 15.71
N VAL A 145 -4.21 -16.45 15.51
CA VAL A 145 -5.06 -17.00 14.46
C VAL A 145 -5.62 -15.87 13.62
N GLU A 146 -5.28 -15.88 12.33
CA GLU A 146 -5.80 -14.95 11.34
C GLU A 146 -6.88 -15.62 10.49
N PHE A 147 -7.96 -14.88 10.24
CA PHE A 147 -9.09 -15.29 9.43
C PHE A 147 -8.87 -14.85 7.97
N LEU A 148 -8.41 -15.77 7.13
CA LEU A 148 -8.12 -15.52 5.72
C LEU A 148 -9.36 -15.69 4.85
N GLY A 149 -9.63 -14.73 3.96
CA GLY A 149 -10.77 -14.78 3.05
C GLY A 149 -12.11 -14.36 3.68
N ALA A 150 -12.09 -13.74 4.87
CA ALA A 150 -13.31 -13.20 5.47
C ALA A 150 -13.80 -11.99 4.64
N PRO A 151 -15.09 -11.92 4.25
CA PRO A 151 -15.65 -10.68 3.74
C PRO A 151 -15.40 -9.61 4.79
N ALA A 152 -14.86 -8.45 4.37
CA ALA A 152 -14.59 -7.39 5.32
C ALA A 152 -15.90 -7.05 6.05
N GLN A 153 -15.94 -7.25 7.37
CA GLN A 153 -17.00 -6.65 8.16
C GLN A 153 -16.95 -5.16 7.85
N LYS A 154 -18.06 -4.60 7.34
CA LYS A 154 -18.19 -3.14 7.25
C LYS A 154 -17.84 -2.61 8.63
N PRO A 155 -16.80 -1.77 8.79
CA PRO A 155 -16.38 -1.34 10.10
C PRO A 155 -17.56 -0.66 10.79
N THR A 156 -18.05 -1.29 11.86
CA THR A 156 -19.02 -0.71 12.80
C THR A 156 -18.25 0.25 13.70
N GLY A 157 -17.80 1.34 13.10
CA GLY A 157 -16.98 2.36 13.72
C GLY A 157 -16.22 3.12 12.65
N GLU A 158 -16.38 4.45 12.61
CA GLU A 158 -15.68 5.32 11.68
C GLU A 158 -14.19 5.34 12.07
N PHE A 159 -13.41 4.37 11.56
CA PHE A 159 -11.96 4.37 11.75
C PHE A 159 -11.41 5.66 11.15
N THR A 160 -11.07 6.59 12.03
CA THR A 160 -10.55 7.90 11.66
C THR A 160 -9.04 7.79 11.60
N LEU A 161 -8.48 7.93 10.40
CA LEU A 161 -7.05 7.83 10.19
C LEU A 161 -6.37 9.06 10.84
N PRO A 162 -5.41 8.89 11.77
CA PRO A 162 -4.76 10.01 12.46
C PRO A 162 -3.61 10.62 11.62
N VAL A 163 -3.72 10.55 10.29
CA VAL A 163 -2.78 11.13 9.33
C VAL A 163 -3.56 11.71 8.16
N GLN A 164 -3.22 12.94 7.77
CA GLN A 164 -3.90 13.64 6.67
C GLN A 164 -3.15 13.46 5.34
N PRO A 165 -3.84 13.49 4.19
CA PRO A 165 -3.17 13.49 2.88
C PRO A 165 -2.09 14.59 2.78
N GLY A 166 -0.87 14.20 2.41
CA GLY A 166 0.31 15.06 2.31
C GLY A 166 1.21 15.05 3.55
N GLU A 167 0.72 14.54 4.68
CA GLU A 167 1.52 14.36 5.89
C GLU A 167 2.51 13.20 5.71
N THR A 168 3.69 13.35 6.29
CA THR A 168 4.77 12.35 6.23
C THR A 168 5.00 11.78 7.61
N ILE A 169 4.97 10.46 7.72
CA ILE A 169 5.18 9.73 8.97
C ILE A 169 6.39 8.81 8.86
N ASP A 170 6.97 8.45 10.00
CA ASP A 170 8.05 7.48 10.07
C ASP A 170 7.53 6.03 10.13
N HIS A 171 8.48 5.11 10.15
CA HIS A 171 8.22 3.68 10.16
C HIS A 171 7.46 3.18 11.40
N ASP A 172 7.83 3.69 12.57
CA ASP A 172 7.22 3.30 13.84
C ASP A 172 5.79 3.83 13.96
N THR A 173 5.56 5.05 13.48
CA THR A 173 4.23 5.67 13.41
C THR A 173 3.33 4.92 12.44
N LEU A 174 3.83 4.58 11.24
CA LEU A 174 3.09 3.76 10.27
C LEU A 174 2.65 2.42 10.91
N ARG A 175 3.57 1.74 11.59
CA ARG A 175 3.27 0.48 12.30
C ARG A 175 2.29 0.66 13.44
N ALA A 176 2.40 1.74 14.23
CA ALA A 176 1.49 2.00 15.33
C ALA A 176 0.06 2.23 14.83
N ILE A 177 -0.11 2.97 13.73
CA ILE A 177 -1.42 3.27 13.13
C ILE A 177 -2.03 2.04 12.47
N PHE A 178 -1.26 1.35 11.62
CA PHE A 178 -1.80 0.29 10.75
C PHE A 178 -1.60 -1.12 11.31
N ARG A 179 -0.77 -1.31 12.34
CA ARG A 179 -0.39 -2.62 12.89
C ARG A 179 0.11 -3.58 11.80
N CYS A 180 0.83 -3.06 10.81
CA CYS A 180 1.33 -3.80 9.66
C CYS A 180 2.78 -4.26 9.84
N SER A 181 3.30 -5.04 8.88
CA SER A 181 4.71 -5.45 8.83
C SER A 181 5.68 -4.26 8.71
N ASP A 182 6.96 -4.54 8.95
CA ASP A 182 8.07 -3.60 8.75
C ASP A 182 8.60 -3.58 7.31
N SER A 183 8.30 -4.61 6.52
CA SER A 183 8.88 -4.82 5.20
C SER A 183 7.80 -5.08 4.16
N GLY A 184 8.16 -4.84 2.90
CA GLY A 184 7.30 -5.03 1.73
C GLY A 184 6.58 -3.77 1.24
N THR A 185 6.32 -3.73 -0.07
CA THR A 185 5.56 -2.69 -0.77
C THR A 185 4.06 -2.79 -0.53
N VAL A 186 3.56 -3.97 -0.16
CA VAL A 186 2.16 -4.19 0.24
C VAL A 186 2.14 -4.82 1.61
N ARG A 187 1.46 -4.17 2.56
CA ARG A 187 1.40 -4.61 3.95
C ARG A 187 -0.04 -4.76 4.42
N ARG A 188 -0.36 -5.89 5.03
CA ARG A 188 -1.68 -6.09 5.64
C ARG A 188 -1.84 -5.22 6.87
N SER A 189 -2.97 -4.52 6.98
CA SER A 189 -3.34 -3.77 8.17
C SER A 189 -4.57 -4.39 8.82
N PRO A 190 -4.39 -5.15 9.91
CA PRO A 190 -5.51 -5.63 10.73
C PRO A 190 -6.30 -4.48 11.35
N ALA A 191 -5.62 -3.37 11.71
CA ALA A 191 -6.23 -2.21 12.36
C ALA A 191 -7.31 -1.54 11.50
N THR A 192 -7.13 -1.53 10.18
CA THR A 192 -8.07 -0.90 9.25
C THR A 192 -8.82 -1.89 8.37
N SER A 193 -8.64 -3.20 8.62
CA SER A 193 -9.05 -4.27 7.71
C SER A 193 -8.61 -4.04 6.26
N GLY A 194 -7.44 -3.40 6.05
CA GLY A 194 -7.01 -2.88 4.74
C GLY A 194 -5.62 -3.34 4.32
N LEU A 195 -5.14 -2.81 3.20
CA LEU A 195 -3.75 -2.91 2.74
C LEU A 195 -3.12 -1.53 2.76
N VAL A 196 -1.90 -1.45 3.26
CA VAL A 196 -1.00 -0.30 3.11
C VAL A 196 -0.16 -0.56 1.86
N LEU A 197 -0.28 0.32 0.88
CA LEU A 197 0.44 0.26 -0.40
C LEU A 197 1.52 1.32 -0.37
N ILE A 198 2.77 0.91 -0.51
CA ILE A 198 3.96 1.74 -0.37
C ILE A 198 4.68 1.73 -1.70
N SER A 199 4.68 2.88 -2.36
CA SER A 199 5.47 3.13 -3.56
C SER A 199 6.75 3.86 -3.17
N ASP A 200 7.88 3.16 -3.25
CA ASP A 200 9.18 3.70 -2.84
C ASP A 200 9.99 4.24 -4.02
N HIS A 201 10.06 5.55 -4.15
CA HIS A 201 10.80 6.22 -5.23
C HIS A 201 12.30 6.36 -4.95
N THR A 202 12.78 5.92 -3.79
CA THR A 202 14.20 5.97 -3.43
C THR A 202 14.96 4.72 -3.86
N GLU A 203 14.28 3.57 -3.89
CA GLU A 203 14.88 2.27 -4.21
C GLU A 203 14.37 1.66 -5.53
N SER A 204 13.24 2.09 -6.08
CA SER A 204 12.54 1.25 -7.07
C SER A 204 13.24 1.11 -8.43
N ALA A 205 13.37 -0.16 -8.84
CA ALA A 205 13.49 -0.57 -10.24
C ALA A 205 12.14 -0.49 -10.98
N PHE A 206 11.04 -0.34 -10.24
CA PHE A 206 9.66 -0.32 -10.75
C PHE A 206 9.16 1.10 -11.06
N GLU A 207 8.41 1.25 -12.16
CA GLU A 207 7.84 2.52 -12.64
C GLU A 207 6.46 2.82 -12.03
N ASP A 208 6.34 2.84 -10.70
CA ASP A 208 5.12 3.32 -10.07
C ASP A 208 4.89 4.80 -10.39
N LYS A 209 3.75 5.13 -11.00
CA LYS A 209 3.50 6.50 -11.46
C LYS A 209 2.03 6.86 -11.57
N TRP A 210 1.79 8.17 -11.53
CA TRP A 210 0.50 8.75 -11.88
C TRP A 210 0.34 8.81 -13.41
N ILE A 211 -0.77 8.29 -13.92
CA ILE A 211 -1.25 8.48 -15.30
C ILE A 211 -2.61 9.18 -15.21
N GLY A 212 -2.60 10.49 -15.40
CA GLY A 212 -3.77 11.35 -15.21
C GLY A 212 -4.21 11.38 -13.73
N LYS A 213 -5.38 10.78 -13.45
CA LYS A 213 -5.96 10.67 -12.10
C LYS A 213 -5.79 9.27 -11.48
N SER A 214 -5.12 8.36 -12.19
CA SER A 214 -4.89 6.99 -11.77
C SER A 214 -3.44 6.82 -11.33
N PHE A 215 -3.21 6.19 -10.19
CA PHE A 215 -1.87 5.76 -9.75
C PHE A 215 -1.66 4.31 -10.14
N HIS A 216 -0.65 4.05 -10.95
CA HIS A 216 -0.32 2.72 -11.46
C HIS A 216 0.69 2.10 -10.51
N PHE A 217 0.19 1.31 -9.57
CA PHE A 217 0.97 0.67 -8.52
C PHE A 217 1.43 -0.73 -8.96
N THR A 218 2.72 -1.01 -8.84
CA THR A 218 3.29 -2.32 -9.17
C THR A 218 3.17 -3.23 -7.95
N GLY A 219 2.47 -4.35 -8.12
CA GLY A 219 2.30 -5.33 -7.06
C GLY A 219 3.61 -6.07 -6.74
N PRO A 220 3.72 -6.68 -5.55
CA PRO A 220 4.87 -7.48 -5.16
C PRO A 220 5.07 -8.69 -6.09
N GLY A 221 6.32 -9.11 -6.26
CA GLY A 221 6.72 -10.29 -7.03
C GLY A 221 8.22 -10.25 -7.32
N THR A 222 8.83 -11.43 -7.47
CA THR A 222 10.21 -11.59 -7.93
C THR A 222 10.22 -12.22 -9.33
N ALA A 223 11.38 -12.29 -9.97
CA ALA A 223 11.54 -13.00 -11.24
C ALA A 223 11.11 -14.48 -11.16
N ASP A 224 11.18 -15.07 -9.96
CA ASP A 224 10.86 -16.48 -9.70
C ASP A 224 9.39 -16.74 -9.30
N ASP A 225 8.62 -15.70 -8.93
CA ASP A 225 7.21 -15.79 -8.52
C ASP A 225 6.32 -14.80 -9.31
N PRO A 226 5.86 -15.20 -10.52
CA PRO A 226 5.22 -14.28 -11.44
C PRO A 226 3.74 -14.07 -11.08
N GLY A 227 3.47 -12.98 -10.36
CA GLY A 227 2.22 -12.23 -10.52
C GLY A 227 1.06 -12.60 -9.60
N LEU A 228 -0.10 -12.99 -10.15
CA LEU A 228 -1.34 -13.21 -9.37
C LEU A 228 -1.27 -14.40 -8.40
N ALA A 229 -0.24 -15.25 -8.51
CA ALA A 229 0.05 -16.29 -7.52
C ALA A 229 0.45 -15.70 -6.16
N HIS A 230 1.06 -14.50 -6.17
CA HIS A 230 1.41 -13.80 -4.96
C HIS A 230 0.13 -13.42 -4.17
N PRO A 231 0.01 -13.80 -2.88
CA PRO A 231 -1.22 -13.61 -2.10
C PRO A 231 -1.74 -12.16 -2.10
N TYR A 232 -0.84 -11.18 -1.98
CA TYR A 232 -1.23 -9.76 -2.03
C TYR A 232 -1.73 -9.30 -3.40
N ASN A 233 -1.22 -9.83 -4.51
CA ASN A 233 -1.70 -9.47 -5.85
C ASN A 233 -3.12 -9.97 -6.06
N LYS A 234 -3.42 -11.19 -5.58
CA LYS A 234 -4.77 -11.74 -5.57
C LYS A 234 -5.72 -10.88 -4.73
N ILE A 235 -5.34 -10.56 -3.50
CA ILE A 235 -6.15 -9.71 -2.59
C ILE A 235 -6.40 -8.32 -3.20
N LEU A 236 -5.39 -7.71 -3.84
CA LEU A 236 -5.52 -6.43 -4.53
C LEU A 236 -6.49 -6.51 -5.71
N ALA A 237 -6.40 -7.55 -6.53
CA ALA A 237 -7.29 -7.76 -7.67
C ALA A 237 -8.77 -7.92 -7.24
N GLU A 238 -8.99 -8.59 -6.10
CA GLU A 238 -10.32 -8.86 -5.52
C GLU A 238 -10.81 -7.71 -4.60
N SER A 239 -10.04 -6.63 -4.45
CA SER A 239 -10.35 -5.54 -3.50
C SER A 239 -11.67 -4.82 -3.77
N LYS A 240 -12.13 -4.78 -5.04
CA LYS A 240 -13.41 -4.16 -5.45
C LYS A 240 -14.62 -4.82 -4.78
N ASP A 241 -14.56 -6.13 -4.58
CA ASP A 241 -15.72 -6.94 -4.19
C ASP A 241 -15.70 -7.32 -2.70
N THR A 242 -14.59 -7.05 -2.02
CA THR A 242 -14.34 -7.51 -0.64
C THR A 242 -14.54 -6.45 0.43
N GLY A 243 -14.75 -5.18 0.06
CA GLY A 243 -14.83 -4.07 1.01
C GLY A 243 -13.47 -3.71 1.66
N LEU A 244 -12.39 -4.20 1.08
CA LEU A 244 -11.02 -3.98 1.51
C LEU A 244 -10.60 -2.52 1.30
N ARG A 245 -10.09 -1.87 2.34
CA ARG A 245 -9.57 -0.49 2.24
C ARG A 245 -8.13 -0.50 1.75
N LEU A 246 -7.79 0.39 0.82
CA LEU A 246 -6.41 0.55 0.33
C LEU A 246 -5.87 1.91 0.77
N TRP A 247 -4.73 1.92 1.44
CA TRP A 247 -4.08 3.14 1.93
C TRP A 247 -2.79 3.37 1.16
N LEU A 248 -2.77 4.39 0.32
CA LEU A 248 -1.64 4.67 -0.56
C LEU A 248 -0.64 5.60 0.13
N PHE A 249 0.63 5.19 0.11
CA PHE A 249 1.79 5.95 0.54
C PHE A 249 2.82 6.04 -0.58
N GLU A 250 3.45 7.20 -0.72
CA GLU A 250 4.64 7.39 -1.55
C GLU A 250 5.83 7.74 -0.65
N VAL A 251 7.00 7.16 -0.93
CA VAL A 251 8.27 7.43 -0.22
C VAL A 251 9.19 8.18 -1.16
N PHE A 252 9.59 9.39 -0.75
CA PHE A 252 10.52 10.27 -1.51
C PHE A 252 11.87 10.41 -0.83
N ARG A 253 11.94 9.98 0.43
CA ARG A 253 13.14 9.94 1.27
C ARG A 253 13.05 8.69 2.11
N GLU A 254 14.15 7.95 2.21
CA GLU A 254 14.20 6.70 2.97
C GLU A 254 13.62 6.89 4.38
N GLY A 255 12.73 5.97 4.78
CA GLY A 255 12.03 5.98 6.06
C GLY A 255 10.93 7.04 6.24
N HIS A 256 10.62 7.84 5.21
CA HIS A 256 9.61 8.91 5.26
C HIS A 256 8.42 8.58 4.36
N PHE A 257 7.31 8.14 4.96
CA PHE A 257 6.12 7.68 4.27
C PHE A 257 5.09 8.81 4.16
N MET A 258 4.93 9.38 2.96
CA MET A 258 3.91 10.39 2.72
C MET A 258 2.56 9.74 2.46
N PHE A 259 1.56 10.03 3.29
CA PHE A 259 0.21 9.54 3.09
C PHE A 259 -0.45 10.26 1.92
N ILE A 260 -0.87 9.52 0.88
CA ILE A 260 -1.55 10.09 -0.28
C ILE A 260 -3.06 10.09 -0.07
N GLY A 261 -3.61 9.01 0.47
CA GLY A 261 -5.04 8.88 0.70
C GLY A 261 -5.55 7.46 0.66
N GLU A 262 -6.85 7.32 0.96
CA GLU A 262 -7.58 6.09 0.70
C GLU A 262 -7.82 5.94 -0.82
N ALA A 263 -7.49 4.78 -1.34
CA ALA A 263 -7.60 4.43 -2.75
C ALA A 263 -8.52 3.23 -2.96
N TYR A 264 -8.91 3.02 -4.21
CA TYR A 264 -9.62 1.83 -4.67
C TYR A 264 -9.04 1.41 -6.02
N LEU A 265 -9.08 0.10 -6.32
CA LEU A 265 -8.74 -0.40 -7.64
C LEU A 265 -9.75 0.15 -8.65
N ALA A 266 -9.29 0.91 -9.63
CA ALA A 266 -10.14 1.59 -10.59
C ALA A 266 -10.41 0.71 -11.82
N GLU A 267 -9.37 0.08 -12.36
CA GLU A 267 -9.42 -0.68 -13.60
C GLU A 267 -8.93 -2.12 -13.37
N ASN A 268 -9.00 -2.96 -14.39
CA ASN A 268 -8.47 -4.32 -14.28
C ASN A 268 -6.94 -4.25 -14.20
N PRO A 269 -6.32 -5.04 -13.30
CA PRO A 269 -4.87 -5.17 -13.29
C PRO A 269 -4.36 -5.62 -14.65
N TYR A 270 -3.17 -5.15 -15.04
CA TYR A 270 -2.55 -5.53 -16.31
C TYR A 270 -1.08 -5.86 -16.13
N ARG A 271 -0.54 -6.63 -17.07
CA ARG A 271 0.88 -7.01 -17.07
C ARG A 271 1.72 -5.93 -17.73
N SER A 272 2.83 -5.57 -17.10
CA SER A 272 3.85 -4.69 -17.65
C SER A 272 5.19 -5.38 -17.55
N ARG A 273 6.04 -5.21 -18.56
CA ARG A 273 7.39 -5.76 -18.54
C ARG A 273 8.34 -4.69 -17.99
N GLN A 274 8.92 -4.93 -16.82
CA GLN A 274 9.78 -4.00 -16.12
C GLN A 274 11.11 -4.67 -15.73
N PRO A 275 12.23 -3.92 -15.63
CA PRO A 275 13.49 -4.45 -15.12
C PRO A 275 13.43 -4.66 -13.60
N ASP A 276 14.04 -5.72 -13.09
CA ASP A 276 14.35 -5.86 -11.65
C ASP A 276 15.60 -5.05 -11.24
N GLN A 277 16.02 -5.20 -9.98
CA GLN A 277 17.24 -4.57 -9.46
C GLN A 277 18.51 -5.05 -10.19
N GLU A 278 18.49 -6.28 -10.70
CA GLU A 278 19.54 -6.94 -11.47
C GLU A 278 19.48 -6.67 -12.99
N ARG A 279 18.51 -5.85 -13.44
CA ARG A 279 18.27 -5.45 -14.85
C ARG A 279 17.70 -6.54 -15.74
N ASN A 280 17.17 -7.62 -15.18
CA ASN A 280 16.46 -8.63 -15.93
C ASN A 280 15.00 -8.22 -16.13
N LEU A 281 14.51 -8.37 -17.35
CA LEU A 281 13.12 -8.09 -17.67
C LEU A 281 12.24 -9.21 -17.15
N HIS A 282 11.24 -8.85 -16.36
CA HIS A 282 10.20 -9.77 -15.91
C HIS A 282 8.83 -9.10 -16.00
N ASP A 283 7.80 -9.93 -16.09
CA ASP A 283 6.43 -9.45 -16.21
C ASP A 283 5.85 -9.21 -14.81
N VAL A 284 5.60 -7.95 -14.47
CA VAL A 284 4.96 -7.52 -13.22
C VAL A 284 3.49 -7.20 -13.43
N TRP A 285 2.70 -7.26 -12.36
CA TRP A 285 1.32 -6.82 -12.37
C TRP A 285 1.20 -5.39 -11.88
N VAL A 286 0.50 -4.58 -12.66
CA VAL A 286 0.20 -3.18 -12.36
C VAL A 286 -1.27 -3.05 -12.03
N PHE A 287 -1.55 -2.38 -10.92
CA PHE A 287 -2.86 -2.15 -10.34
C PHE A 287 -3.21 -0.66 -10.48
N PRO A 288 -4.14 -0.28 -11.38
CA PRO A 288 -4.55 1.11 -11.53
C PRO A 288 -5.46 1.55 -10.37
N LEU A 289 -5.00 2.47 -9.55
CA LEU A 289 -5.67 2.94 -8.33
C LEU A 289 -6.22 4.36 -8.51
N LYS A 290 -7.40 4.65 -7.97
CA LYS A 290 -7.93 6.03 -7.84
C LYS A 290 -8.21 6.37 -6.40
N LEU A 291 -8.09 7.65 -6.06
CA LEU A 291 -8.40 8.14 -4.71
C LEU A 291 -9.91 8.20 -4.49
N THR A 292 -10.34 7.72 -3.33
CA THR A 292 -11.74 7.74 -2.90
C THR A 292 -12.22 9.19 -2.73
N GLY A 293 -13.46 9.45 -3.15
CA GLY A 293 -14.08 10.78 -3.03
C GLY A 293 -13.68 11.79 -4.11
N LYS A 294 -13.17 11.36 -5.26
CA LYS A 294 -12.69 12.22 -6.37
C LYS A 294 -11.59 13.21 -5.92
N LYS A 295 -10.83 12.85 -4.89
CA LYS A 295 -9.72 13.66 -4.39
C LYS A 295 -8.57 13.67 -5.39
N HIS A 296 -7.86 14.79 -5.46
CA HIS A 296 -6.57 14.86 -6.13
C HIS A 296 -5.47 14.42 -5.16
N PRO A 297 -4.36 13.85 -5.66
CA PRO A 297 -3.22 13.56 -4.82
C PRO A 297 -2.70 14.84 -4.16
N PRO A 298 -2.18 14.77 -2.93
CA PRO A 298 -1.74 15.95 -2.19
C PRO A 298 -0.63 16.68 -2.93
N LEU A 299 -0.53 17.99 -2.70
CA LEU A 299 0.61 18.77 -3.18
C LEU A 299 1.87 18.24 -2.51
N ILE A 300 2.84 17.83 -3.31
CA ILE A 300 4.17 17.49 -2.82
C ILE A 300 4.95 18.79 -2.78
N LYS A 301 5.69 19.02 -1.68
CA LYS A 301 6.63 20.14 -1.59
C LYS A 301 7.56 20.11 -2.80
N LYS A 302 7.75 21.26 -3.46
CA LYS A 302 8.60 21.38 -4.66
C LYS A 302 10.00 20.78 -4.45
N GLU A 303 10.54 20.88 -3.24
CA GLU A 303 11.83 20.30 -2.83
C GLU A 303 11.88 18.77 -2.96
N LEU A 304 10.81 18.06 -2.60
CA LEU A 304 10.75 16.59 -2.69
C LEU A 304 10.61 16.13 -4.14
N ILE A 305 9.82 16.84 -4.95
CA ILE A 305 9.75 16.60 -6.41
C ILE A 305 11.13 16.84 -7.03
N ALA A 306 11.76 17.97 -6.71
CA ALA A 306 13.10 18.31 -7.20
C ALA A 306 14.14 17.27 -6.77
N THR A 307 14.03 16.72 -5.55
CA THR A 307 14.93 15.67 -5.06
C THR A 307 14.75 14.37 -5.85
N LYS A 308 13.51 13.94 -6.11
CA LYS A 308 13.22 12.77 -6.96
C LYS A 308 13.70 12.98 -8.39
N GLU A 309 13.40 14.13 -8.98
CA GLU A 309 13.83 14.48 -10.33
C GLU A 309 15.35 14.54 -10.43
N GLU A 310 16.05 15.10 -9.44
CA GLU A 310 17.51 15.17 -9.43
C GLU A 310 18.14 13.79 -9.20
N ALA A 311 17.61 12.96 -8.30
CA ALA A 311 18.07 11.58 -8.11
C ALA A 311 17.93 10.75 -9.40
N GLN A 312 16.76 10.83 -10.05
CA GLN A 312 16.52 10.19 -11.33
C GLN A 312 17.45 10.75 -12.41
N LYS A 313 17.60 12.07 -12.50
CA LYS A 313 18.47 12.72 -13.48
C LYS A 313 19.94 12.36 -13.29
N GLN A 314 20.41 12.20 -12.06
CA GLN A 314 21.77 11.74 -11.75
C GLN A 314 21.96 10.27 -12.13
N LYS A 315 20.96 9.42 -11.88
CA LYS A 315 20.94 8.02 -12.34
C LYS A 315 20.98 7.94 -13.87
N THR A 316 20.09 8.67 -14.55
CA THR A 316 20.01 8.77 -16.02
C THR A 316 21.27 9.38 -16.64
N LYS A 317 21.90 10.38 -16.03
CA LYS A 317 23.17 10.97 -16.52
C LYS A 317 24.33 9.99 -16.56
N LYS A 318 24.35 9.03 -15.65
CA LYS A 318 25.41 8.01 -15.55
C LYS A 318 25.17 6.82 -16.48
N MET A 319 24.02 6.79 -17.16
CA MET A 319 23.61 5.70 -18.02
C MET A 319 24.31 5.77 -19.39
N PRO A 320 24.84 4.65 -19.90
CA PRO A 320 25.33 4.54 -21.27
C PRO A 320 24.28 4.94 -22.32
N LEU A 321 24.73 5.46 -23.46
CA LEU A 321 23.84 6.03 -24.49
C LEU A 321 22.90 4.99 -25.12
N ASP A 322 23.40 3.79 -25.35
CA ASP A 322 22.64 2.63 -25.83
C ASP A 322 21.58 2.16 -24.82
N GLU A 323 21.91 2.19 -23.53
CA GLU A 323 20.98 1.89 -22.44
C GLU A 323 19.88 2.96 -22.32
N LEU A 324 20.24 4.24 -22.44
CA LEU A 324 19.29 5.36 -22.50
C LEU A 324 18.32 5.22 -23.68
N GLU A 325 18.85 4.89 -24.87
CA GLU A 325 18.04 4.71 -26.06
C GLU A 325 17.07 3.53 -25.91
N PHE A 326 17.54 2.43 -25.34
CA PHE A 326 16.71 1.26 -25.08
C PHE A 326 15.55 1.59 -24.12
N GLN A 327 15.84 2.21 -22.97
CA GLN A 327 14.79 2.56 -22.00
C GLN A 327 13.82 3.62 -22.56
N ALA A 328 14.32 4.65 -23.25
CA ALA A 328 13.46 5.65 -23.87
C ALA A 328 12.51 5.04 -24.91
N ARG A 329 12.97 4.04 -25.67
CA ARG A 329 12.20 3.37 -26.72
C ARG A 329 11.08 2.47 -26.17
N TYR A 330 11.29 1.85 -25.02
CA TYR A 330 10.34 0.91 -24.41
C TYR A 330 9.60 1.46 -23.17
N SER A 331 9.91 2.68 -22.73
CA SER A 331 9.10 3.35 -21.70
C SER A 331 7.65 3.47 -22.15
N LEU A 332 6.71 3.32 -21.21
CA LEU A 332 5.28 3.44 -21.51
C LEU A 332 5.01 4.80 -22.19
N LYS A 333 4.43 4.76 -23.41
CA LYS A 333 4.27 5.92 -24.31
C LYS A 333 3.48 7.10 -23.74
N GLU A 334 2.71 6.89 -22.68
CA GLU A 334 2.07 7.96 -21.93
C GLU A 334 2.98 8.33 -20.75
N GLY A 335 3.70 9.44 -20.88
CA GLY A 335 4.52 9.99 -19.79
C GLY A 335 3.69 10.16 -18.51
N GLY A 336 4.31 9.91 -17.35
CA GLY A 336 3.64 10.07 -16.06
C GLY A 336 3.10 11.50 -15.90
N ARG A 337 1.80 11.66 -15.70
CA ARG A 337 1.13 12.94 -15.51
C ARG A 337 0.37 12.89 -14.18
N ARG A 338 0.77 13.72 -13.22
CA ARG A 338 0.08 13.89 -11.93
C ARG A 338 -0.78 15.16 -11.99
N GLU A 339 -2.10 15.02 -11.91
CA GLU A 339 -2.99 16.17 -11.77
C GLU A 339 -3.12 16.61 -10.32
N VAL A 340 -2.49 17.72 -9.95
CA VAL A 340 -2.62 18.37 -8.64
C VAL A 340 -3.50 19.61 -8.71
N VAL A 341 -4.22 19.92 -7.63
CA VAL A 341 -4.90 21.21 -7.45
C VAL A 341 -3.94 22.14 -6.74
N MET A 342 -3.63 23.28 -7.35
CA MET A 342 -2.75 24.31 -6.78
C MET A 342 -3.57 25.56 -6.50
N GLU A 343 -3.37 26.22 -5.35
CA GLU A 343 -3.79 27.61 -5.18
C GLU A 343 -2.93 28.48 -6.09
N VAL A 344 -3.55 29.05 -7.12
CA VAL A 344 -2.90 30.02 -8.01
C VAL A 344 -3.11 31.38 -7.38
N PHE A 345 -2.02 32.02 -6.98
CA PHE A 345 -2.10 33.42 -6.63
C PHE A 345 -2.23 34.24 -7.92
N GLU A 346 -3.36 34.92 -8.10
CA GLU A 346 -3.52 35.89 -9.18
C GLU A 346 -2.49 37.02 -8.99
N HIS A 347 -1.87 37.43 -10.08
CA HIS A 347 -0.96 38.57 -10.11
C HIS A 347 -1.76 39.86 -10.24
N ASP A 348 -1.34 40.91 -9.55
CA ASP A 348 -1.88 42.24 -9.83
C ASP A 348 -1.41 42.69 -11.22
N GLN A 349 -2.34 42.68 -12.19
CA GLN A 349 -2.05 43.07 -13.57
C GLN A 349 -1.54 44.52 -13.68
N LEU A 350 -1.89 45.41 -12.73
CA LEU A 350 -1.40 46.78 -12.72
C LEU A 350 0.08 46.84 -12.35
N VAL A 351 0.52 46.02 -11.40
CA VAL A 351 1.93 45.92 -10.98
C VAL A 351 2.79 45.31 -12.09
N ALA A 352 2.28 44.27 -12.75
CA ALA A 352 2.95 43.65 -13.89
C ALA A 352 3.09 44.62 -15.07
N GLU A 353 1.99 45.28 -15.48
CA GLU A 353 1.99 46.24 -16.58
C GLU A 353 2.90 47.45 -16.28
N TYR A 354 2.89 47.95 -15.04
CA TYR A 354 3.79 49.01 -14.61
C TYR A 354 5.26 48.62 -14.79
N ALA A 355 5.64 47.41 -14.35
CA ALA A 355 7.01 46.93 -14.44
C ALA A 355 7.47 46.73 -15.90
N LEU A 356 6.57 46.26 -16.78
CA LEU A 356 6.84 46.12 -18.21
C LEU A 356 7.07 47.48 -18.89
N ARG A 357 6.17 48.45 -18.65
CA ARG A 357 6.32 49.80 -19.22
C ARG A 357 7.56 50.53 -18.73
N MET A 358 7.88 50.37 -17.44
CA MET A 358 9.11 50.93 -16.86
C MET A 358 10.38 50.31 -17.41
N ALA A 359 10.31 49.08 -17.91
CA ALA A 359 11.44 48.40 -18.53
C ALA A 359 11.65 48.80 -19.99
N ASP A 360 10.63 49.39 -20.63
CA ASP A 360 10.68 49.90 -22.02
C ASP A 360 11.30 48.87 -22.99
N GLY A 361 10.86 47.61 -22.86
CA GLY A 361 11.34 46.50 -23.67
C GLY A 361 12.81 46.12 -23.43
N THR A 362 13.45 46.61 -22.37
CA THR A 362 14.83 46.29 -21.99
C THR A 362 14.88 45.47 -20.70
N CYS A 363 15.64 44.37 -20.71
CA CYS A 363 15.83 43.52 -19.55
C CYS A 363 16.56 44.27 -18.43
N GLN A 364 15.98 44.29 -17.23
CA GLN A 364 16.55 45.01 -16.08
C GLN A 364 17.76 44.29 -15.43
N LEU A 365 18.16 43.13 -15.94
CA LEU A 365 19.36 42.42 -15.49
C LEU A 365 20.53 42.54 -16.47
N CYS A 366 20.33 42.20 -17.74
CA CYS A 366 21.39 42.23 -18.74
C CYS A 366 21.45 43.53 -19.53
N ASP A 367 20.49 44.44 -19.35
CA ASP A 367 20.39 45.73 -20.04
C ASP A 367 20.27 45.62 -21.58
N GLU A 368 19.92 44.43 -22.08
CA GLU A 368 19.67 44.17 -23.50
C GLU A 368 18.17 44.25 -23.82
N PRO A 369 17.79 44.60 -25.06
CA PRO A 369 16.41 44.54 -25.52
C PRO A 369 15.79 43.14 -25.34
N ALA A 370 14.47 43.08 -25.28
CA ALA A 370 13.73 41.83 -25.25
C ALA A 370 14.13 40.97 -26.47
N PRO A 371 14.40 39.67 -26.29
CA PRO A 371 14.96 38.82 -27.34
C PRO A 371 13.98 38.52 -28.48
N PHE A 372 12.68 38.75 -28.25
CA PHE A 372 11.61 38.62 -29.23
C PHE A 372 10.39 39.43 -28.78
N ALA A 373 9.46 39.63 -29.70
CA ALA A 373 8.15 40.22 -29.44
C ALA A 373 7.07 39.15 -29.26
N ASP A 374 6.00 39.48 -28.55
CA ASP A 374 4.82 38.64 -28.41
C ASP A 374 3.97 38.63 -29.71
N ARG A 375 2.82 37.95 -29.67
CA ARG A 375 1.91 37.86 -30.84
C ARG A 375 1.30 39.21 -31.26
N ASN A 376 1.33 40.20 -30.37
CA ASN A 376 0.81 41.54 -30.62
C ASN A 376 1.91 42.51 -31.07
N GLY A 377 3.17 42.06 -31.10
CA GLY A 377 4.32 42.88 -31.48
C GLY A 377 4.99 43.60 -30.31
N GLU A 378 4.58 43.33 -29.07
CA GLU A 378 5.14 43.96 -27.88
C GLU A 378 6.42 43.24 -27.40
N PRO A 379 7.46 43.93 -26.91
CA PRO A 379 8.67 43.31 -26.37
C PRO A 379 8.37 42.30 -25.25
N TYR A 380 8.82 41.04 -25.40
CA TYR A 380 8.52 39.98 -24.43
C TYR A 380 9.50 39.99 -23.24
N LEU A 381 9.02 40.41 -22.07
CA LEU A 381 9.71 40.33 -20.79
C LEU A 381 8.82 39.61 -19.76
N GLU A 382 9.45 38.93 -18.81
CA GLU A 382 8.82 38.19 -17.71
C GLU A 382 8.98 38.96 -16.40
N ILE A 383 7.90 39.03 -15.60
CA ILE A 383 7.93 39.67 -14.29
C ILE A 383 8.55 38.72 -13.27
N HIS A 384 9.55 39.23 -12.55
CA HIS A 384 10.25 38.53 -11.50
C HIS A 384 10.07 39.25 -10.16
N HIS A 385 9.59 38.52 -9.15
CA HIS A 385 9.59 39.00 -7.77
C HIS A 385 10.98 38.83 -7.15
N VAL A 386 11.59 39.94 -6.72
CA VAL A 386 12.93 39.95 -6.14
C VAL A 386 12.96 39.21 -4.80
N VAL A 387 11.92 39.40 -3.98
CA VAL A 387 11.54 38.52 -2.88
C VAL A 387 10.41 37.63 -3.39
N PRO A 388 10.62 36.30 -3.55
CA PRO A 388 9.59 35.41 -4.05
C PRO A 388 8.32 35.44 -3.21
N ARG A 389 7.14 35.37 -3.86
CA ARG A 389 5.84 35.30 -3.15
C ARG A 389 5.73 34.07 -2.23
N ALA A 390 6.37 32.95 -2.62
CA ALA A 390 6.44 31.75 -1.79
C ALA A 390 7.16 31.99 -0.45
N ASP A 391 8.05 32.99 -0.41
CA ASP A 391 8.80 33.42 0.78
C ASP A 391 8.15 34.64 1.46
N GLY A 392 6.89 34.95 1.12
CA GLY A 392 6.14 36.07 1.68
C GLY A 392 6.39 37.43 1.02
N GLY A 393 7.03 37.47 -0.15
CA GLY A 393 7.26 38.72 -0.89
C GLY A 393 5.95 39.38 -1.34
N PRO A 394 5.81 40.72 -1.19
CA PRO A 394 4.61 41.45 -1.61
C PRO A 394 4.51 41.54 -3.14
N ASP A 395 3.29 41.57 -3.67
CA ASP A 395 3.03 41.79 -5.10
C ASP A 395 2.88 43.30 -5.36
N GLU A 396 4.01 44.02 -5.31
CA GLU A 396 4.06 45.49 -5.38
C GLU A 396 5.21 45.98 -6.26
N ILE A 397 5.13 47.23 -6.72
CA ILE A 397 6.12 47.85 -7.62
C ILE A 397 7.55 47.84 -7.07
N GLY A 398 7.69 47.87 -5.74
CA GLY A 398 8.97 47.83 -5.02
C GLY A 398 9.61 46.44 -4.92
N ASN A 399 8.90 45.39 -5.37
CA ASN A 399 9.36 44.00 -5.31
C ASN A 399 9.37 43.30 -6.67
N VAL A 400 9.07 44.00 -7.77
CA VAL A 400 9.03 43.43 -9.12
C VAL A 400 10.02 44.09 -10.10
N VAL A 401 10.56 43.26 -10.99
CA VAL A 401 11.44 43.68 -12.10
C VAL A 401 11.05 42.92 -13.37
N ALA A 402 11.31 43.51 -14.54
CA ALA A 402 11.05 42.87 -15.83
C ALA A 402 12.35 42.33 -16.44
N LEU A 403 12.39 41.03 -16.72
CA LEU A 403 13.58 40.31 -17.19
C LEU A 403 13.31 39.62 -18.52
N CYS A 404 14.33 39.50 -19.38
CA CYS A 404 14.22 38.61 -20.53
C CYS A 404 14.14 37.14 -20.06
N PRO A 405 13.56 36.22 -20.85
CA PRO A 405 13.37 34.82 -20.45
C PRO A 405 14.68 34.11 -20.04
N ASN A 406 15.78 34.47 -20.71
CA ASN A 406 17.11 33.94 -20.40
C ASN A 406 17.57 34.39 -19.00
N CYS A 407 17.47 35.68 -18.70
CA CYS A 407 17.85 36.24 -17.41
C CYS A 407 16.91 35.76 -16.30
N HIS A 408 15.61 35.72 -16.56
CA HIS A 408 14.62 35.23 -15.62
C HIS A 408 14.91 33.79 -15.19
N ARG A 409 15.14 32.90 -16.16
CA ARG A 409 15.50 31.51 -15.89
C ARG A 409 16.87 31.39 -15.20
N ARG A 410 17.85 32.20 -15.60
CA ARG A 410 19.20 32.23 -14.99
C ARG A 410 19.13 32.56 -13.51
N VAL A 411 18.37 33.58 -13.12
CA VAL A 411 18.22 33.99 -11.71
C VAL A 411 17.62 32.86 -10.87
N HIS A 412 16.57 32.19 -11.38
CA HIS A 412 15.98 31.05 -10.68
C HIS A 412 16.92 29.85 -10.54
N ILE A 413 17.78 29.58 -11.53
CA ILE A 413 18.69 28.43 -11.52
C ILE A 413 19.97 28.72 -10.70
N LEU A 414 20.61 29.86 -10.93
CA LEU A 414 21.96 30.15 -10.44
C LEU A 414 21.98 30.96 -9.15
N GLN A 415 20.96 31.80 -8.90
CA GLN A 415 20.87 32.69 -7.73
C GLN A 415 22.18 33.45 -7.42
N LEU A 416 22.85 33.97 -8.45
CA LEU A 416 24.14 34.65 -8.29
C LEU A 416 23.97 35.89 -7.39
N PRO A 417 24.85 36.09 -6.37
CA PRO A 417 24.72 37.21 -5.44
C PRO A 417 24.67 38.59 -6.13
N ASP A 418 25.48 38.78 -7.17
CA ASP A 418 25.55 40.04 -7.91
C ASP A 418 24.25 40.33 -8.70
N ASP A 419 23.67 39.29 -9.32
CA ASP A 419 22.38 39.39 -10.02
C ASP A 419 21.29 39.80 -9.02
N VAL A 420 21.19 39.10 -7.88
CA VAL A 420 20.20 39.38 -6.83
C VAL A 420 20.38 40.79 -6.27
N ALA A 421 21.62 41.23 -6.04
CA ALA A 421 21.93 42.57 -5.55
C ALA A 421 21.50 43.65 -6.56
N LYS A 422 21.78 43.45 -7.86
CA LYS A 422 21.34 44.38 -8.92
C LYS A 422 19.81 44.48 -8.94
N LEU A 423 19.10 43.36 -8.94
CA LEU A 423 17.63 43.37 -8.98
C LEU A 423 17.01 44.04 -7.75
N ARG A 424 17.56 43.77 -6.55
CA ARG A 424 17.16 44.48 -5.31
C ARG A 424 17.34 45.98 -5.43
N SER A 425 18.48 46.43 -5.99
CA SER A 425 18.75 47.86 -6.17
C SER A 425 17.78 48.54 -7.15
N ILE A 426 17.26 47.82 -8.14
CA ILE A 426 16.32 48.33 -9.13
C ILE A 426 14.92 48.41 -8.53
N ALA A 427 14.49 47.33 -7.85
CA ALA A 427 13.18 47.28 -7.22
C ALA A 427 13.06 48.30 -6.06
N ALA A 428 14.12 48.45 -5.25
CA ALA A 428 14.15 49.41 -4.13
C ALA A 428 14.07 50.89 -4.56
N LYS A 429 14.35 51.23 -5.83
CA LYS A 429 14.14 52.60 -6.34
C LYS A 429 12.66 52.95 -6.51
N ARG A 430 11.76 51.97 -6.37
CA ARG A 430 10.32 52.05 -6.65
C ARG A 430 9.46 51.82 -5.41
N ALA A 431 10.07 51.37 -4.32
CA ALA A 431 9.48 51.31 -2.98
C ALA A 431 9.54 52.69 -2.32
#